data_AF-A0A661HVH6-F1
#
_entry.id   AF-A0A661HVH6-F1
#
_cell.length_a   1.000
_cell.length_b   1.000
_cell.length_c   1.000
_cell.angle_alpha   90.00
_cell.angle_beta   90.00
_cell.angle_gamma   90.00
#
_symmetry.space_group_name_H-M   'P 1'
#
loop_
_entity.id
_entity.type
_entity.pdbx_description
1 polymer ?
#
loop_
_entity_poly.entity_id
_entity_poly.type
_entity_poly.pdbx_seq_one_letter_code
_entity_poly.pdbx_strand_id
1 'polypeptide(L)' 'MQLYTQYIYEKIWTKTSEKDALRMITEELGDYDPKGTLKYILEETAKGKTITVGECRFKSDES' A
#
# COMPACT_ATOMS: atom_id res chain seq x y z
N MET A 1 -8.24 -11.46 1.59
CA MET A 1 -7.83 -10.04 1.48
C MET A 1 -6.71 -9.93 0.46
N GLN A 2 -6.96 -9.25 -0.65
CA GLN A 2 -5.96 -9.05 -1.71
C GLN A 2 -5.53 -7.58 -1.69
N LEU A 3 -4.25 -7.31 -1.44
CA LEU A 3 -3.70 -5.95 -1.46
C LEU A 3 -3.37 -5.57 -2.91
N TYR A 4 -3.69 -4.34 -3.26
CA TYR A 4 -3.35 -3.74 -4.55
C TYR A 4 -2.63 -2.43 -4.34
N THR A 5 -1.64 -2.17 -5.19
CA THR A 5 -0.97 -0.89 -5.24
C THR A 5 -1.12 -0.23 -6.61
N GLN A 6 -1.04 1.09 -6.63
CA GLN A 6 -1.09 1.90 -7.84
C GLN A 6 -0.16 3.10 -7.69
N TYR A 7 0.76 3.28 -8.63
CA TYR A 7 1.48 4.54 -8.76
C TYR A 7 0.57 5.61 -9.37
N ILE A 8 0.67 6.85 -8.87
CA ILE A 8 -0.16 7.98 -9.32
C ILE A 8 0.00 8.24 -10.83
N TYR A 9 1.20 8.03 -11.38
CA TYR A 9 1.48 8.24 -12.81
C TYR A 9 0.98 7.09 -13.69
N GLU A 10 1.05 5.83 -13.23
CA GLU A 10 0.59 4.66 -13.99
C GLU A 10 -0.93 4.50 -13.99
N LYS A 11 -1.60 4.88 -12.89
CA LYS A 11 -3.07 4.73 -12.72
C LYS A 11 -3.60 3.31 -12.94
N ILE A 12 -2.74 2.30 -12.83
CA ILE A 12 -3.08 0.87 -12.91
C ILE A 12 -2.97 0.26 -11.52
N TRP A 13 -3.99 -0.52 -11.12
CA TRP A 13 -3.95 -1.29 -9.88
C TRP A 13 -3.30 -2.65 -10.14
N THR A 14 -2.21 -2.93 -9.43
CA THR A 14 -1.48 -4.18 -9.52
C THR A 14 -1.64 -4.94 -8.21
N LYS A 15 -1.82 -6.26 -8.29
CA LYS A 15 -1.88 -7.12 -7.11
C LYS A 15 -0.49 -7.16 -6.46
N THR A 16 -0.43 -6.90 -5.17
CA THR A 16 0.83 -6.65 -4.47
C THR A 16 0.88 -7.50 -3.21
N SER A 17 2.02 -8.18 -3.00
CA SER A 17 2.24 -8.93 -1.77
C SER A 17 2.57 -7.98 -0.61
N GLU A 18 2.37 -8.41 0.64
CA GLU A 18 2.79 -7.60 1.79
C GLU A 18 4.29 -7.30 1.79
N LYS A 19 5.11 -8.23 1.27
CA LYS A 19 6.55 -8.05 1.11
C LYS A 19 6.89 -6.95 0.10
N ASP A 20 6.22 -6.94 -1.05
CA ASP A 20 6.41 -5.91 -2.07
C ASP A 20 5.88 -4.56 -1.60
N ALA A 21 4.73 -4.54 -0.91
CA ALA A 21 4.19 -3.34 -0.31
C ALA A 21 5.15 -2.75 0.73
N LEU A 22 5.76 -3.57 1.59
CA LEU A 22 6.77 -3.11 2.54
C LEU A 22 7.98 -2.48 1.83
N ARG A 23 8.44 -3.10 0.72
CA ARG A 23 9.54 -2.58 -0.10
C ARG A 23 9.18 -1.21 -0.66
N MET A 24 8.00 -1.08 -1.28
CA MET A 24 7.48 0.19 -1.80
C MET A 24 7.40 1.26 -0.71
N ILE A 25 6.83 0.94 0.46
CA ILE A 25 6.73 1.88 1.58
C ILE A 25 8.11 2.33 2.05
N THR A 26 9.08 1.42 2.08
CA THR A 26 10.47 1.74 2.48
C THR A 26 11.15 2.62 1.43
N GLU A 27 10.89 2.40 0.14
CA GLU A 27 11.38 3.24 -0.95
C GLU A 27 10.80 4.67 -0.87
N GLU A 28 9.52 4.81 -0.51
CA GLU A 28 8.86 6.12 -0.41
C GLU A 28 9.16 6.88 0.89
N LEU A 29 9.28 6.18 2.03
CA LEU A 29 9.44 6.79 3.36
C LEU A 29 10.90 6.81 3.88
N GLY A 30 11.80 6.06 3.25
CA GLY A 30 13.16 5.84 3.75
C GLY A 30 13.15 5.07 5.08
N ASP A 31 13.86 5.60 6.09
CA ASP A 31 14.04 4.95 7.41
C ASP A 31 12.85 5.17 8.37
N TYR A 32 11.76 5.80 7.91
CA TYR A 32 10.61 6.13 8.75
C TYR A 32 9.61 4.97 8.86
N ASP A 33 9.74 4.17 9.93
CA ASP A 33 8.87 3.05 10.36
C ASP A 33 7.96 2.40 9.27
N PRO A 34 8.56 1.68 8.31
CA PRO A 34 7.81 1.09 7.20
C PRO A 34 6.85 -0.02 7.65
N LYS A 35 7.15 -0.68 8.78
CA LYS A 35 6.31 -1.75 9.34
C LYS A 35 5.03 -1.22 9.98
N GLY A 36 5.10 -0.16 10.80
CA GLY A 36 3.90 0.46 11.36
C GLY A 36 3.04 1.09 10.28
N THR A 37 3.66 1.67 9.25
CA THR A 37 2.92 2.21 8.09
C THR A 37 2.21 1.11 7.31
N LEU A 38 2.87 -0.03 7.04
CA LEU A 38 2.22 -1.17 6.39
C LEU A 38 1.03 -1.69 7.23
N LYS A 39 1.21 -1.79 8.55
CA LYS A 39 0.13 -2.21 9.46
C LYS A 39 -1.07 -1.27 9.36
N TYR A 40 -0.85 0.05 9.43
CA TYR A 40 -1.90 1.05 9.25
C TYR A 40 -2.60 0.93 7.89
N ILE A 41 -1.84 0.73 6.81
CA ILE A 41 -2.41 0.52 5.47
C ILE A 41 -3.34 -0.69 5.46
N LEU A 42 -2.90 -1.84 5.98
CA LEU A 42 -3.70 -3.05 6.01
C LEU A 42 -4.99 -2.84 6.83
N GLU A 43 -4.90 -2.25 8.01
CA GLU A 43 -6.06 -2.00 8.87
C GLU A 43 -7.09 -1.04 8.24
N GLU A 44 -6.63 0.02 7.58
CA GLU A 44 -7.53 1.00 6.98
C GLU A 44 -8.08 0.55 5.62
N THR A 45 -7.26 -0.14 4.81
CA THR A 45 -7.73 -0.69 3.52
C THR A 45 -8.77 -1.77 3.72
N ALA A 46 -8.65 -2.59 4.78
CA ALA A 46 -9.68 -3.55 5.19
C ALA A 46 -11.05 -2.91 5.44
N LYS A 47 -11.10 -1.60 5.73
CA LYS A 47 -12.34 -0.82 5.92
C LYS A 47 -12.87 -0.21 4.61
N GLY A 48 -12.33 -0.61 3.47
CA GLY A 48 -12.66 -0.06 2.14
C GLY A 48 -11.98 1.27 1.82
N LYS A 49 -11.01 1.72 2.64
CA LYS A 49 -10.28 2.97 2.37
C LYS A 49 -9.16 2.75 1.34
N THR A 50 -8.81 3.83 0.65
CA THR A 50 -7.59 3.91 -0.15
C THR A 50 -6.58 4.80 0.58
N ILE A 51 -5.38 4.26 0.84
CA ILE A 51 -4.31 4.96 1.54
C ILE A 51 -3.25 5.40 0.55
N THR A 52 -2.68 6.60 0.72
CA THR A 52 -1.61 7.12 -0.14
C THR A 52 -0.34 7.30 0.68
N VAL A 53 0.78 6.78 0.19
CA VAL A 53 2.12 6.94 0.74
C VAL A 53 3.01 7.39 -0.40
N GLY A 54 3.51 8.63 -0.31
CA GLY A 54 4.25 9.25 -1.41
C GLY A 54 3.43 9.25 -2.71
N GLU A 55 3.97 8.64 -3.75
CA GLU A 55 3.33 8.48 -5.06
C GLU A 55 2.59 7.14 -5.23
N CYS A 56 2.55 6.32 -4.18
CA CYS A 56 1.88 5.02 -4.16
C CYS A 56 0.52 5.10 -3.46
N ARG A 57 -0.50 4.50 -4.07
CA ARG A 57 -1.81 4.25 -3.47
C ARG A 57 -1.97 2.78 -3.14
N PHE A 58 -2.66 2.50 -2.04
CA PHE A 58 -2.91 1.17 -1.50
C PHE A 58 -4.41 0.99 -1.29
N LYS A 59 -4.96 -0.13 -1.73
CA LYS A 59 -6.33 -0.56 -1.43
C LYS A 59 -6.35 -2.07 -1.23
N SER A 60 -7.35 -2.57 -0.51
CA SER A 60 -7.64 -4.00 -0.48
C SER A 60 -8.95 -4.27 -1.19
N ASP A 61 -8.99 -5.40 -1.87
CA ASP A 61 -10.22 -5.94 -2.42
C ASP A 61 -10.62 -7.19 -1.64
N GLU A 62 -11.90 -7.26 -1.30
CA GLU A 62 -12.56 -8.43 -0.71
C GLU A 62 -13.28 -9.23 -1.81
N SER A 63 -12.58 -9.53 -2.91
CA SER A 63 -13.02 -10.58 -3.86
C SER A 63 -12.61 -11.96 -3.38
#